data_AF-A0A8W8I0W2-F1
#
_entry.id   AF-A0A8W8I0W2-F1
#
_cell.length_a   1.000
_cell.length_b   1.000
_cell.length_c   1.000
_cell.angle_alpha   90.00
_cell.angle_beta   90.00
_cell.angle_gamma   90.00
#
_symmetry.space_group_name_H-M   'P 1'
#
loop_
_entity.id
_entity.type
_entity.pdbx_description
1 polymer ?
#
loop_
_entity_poly.entity_id
_entity_poly.type
_entity_poly.pdbx_seq_one_letter_code
_entity_poly.pdbx_strand_id
1 'polypeptide(L)'
;SMSYSSSYFGNNKCMHGPMEEEGHKDWIIKGSPAHTALIQIVFNKRFLRQIHYYVNFRSTAELENFNNLILMYSGKRFAFSPPVYNARCQLAALDYNANVDREVKRNPDGSVQQHRTFNKKSGRWSVTPVKVEKSYIHVEILQKRIVQARLTDQEGMCHPAVLAATDPRRLSRTIAPVEPKPTAVLQEEKVSRFMKKD
;
A
#
# COMPACT_ATOMS: atom_id res chain seq x y z
N SER A 1 4.66 20.03 11.88
CA SER A 1 3.51 19.82 10.98
C SER A 1 4.07 19.61 9.58
N MET A 2 4.31 18.36 9.16
CA MET A 2 4.85 18.06 7.83
C MET A 2 3.69 17.71 6.90
N SER A 3 3.43 18.60 5.94
CA SER A 3 2.44 18.38 4.89
C SER A 3 3.03 17.44 3.83
N TYR A 4 2.57 16.20 3.84
CA TYR A 4 2.87 15.20 2.81
C TYR A 4 2.32 15.66 1.45
N SER A 5 3.22 16.07 0.55
CA SER A 5 2.88 16.52 -0.80
C SER A 5 3.81 15.84 -1.81
N SER A 6 3.61 14.54 -2.03
CA SER A 6 4.08 13.88 -3.26
C SER A 6 3.27 14.41 -4.43
N SER A 7 3.83 15.37 -5.17
CA SER A 7 3.18 16.15 -6.23
C SER A 7 2.96 15.40 -7.56
N TYR A 8 3.17 14.09 -7.60
CA TYR A 8 3.18 13.33 -8.85
C TYR A 8 1.90 12.52 -9.12
N PHE A 9 1.02 12.35 -8.13
CA PHE A 9 -0.23 11.61 -8.30
C PHE A 9 -1.37 12.31 -7.57
N GLY A 10 -2.22 13.02 -8.33
CA GLY A 10 -3.51 13.52 -7.85
C GLY A 10 -3.40 14.55 -6.71
N ASN A 11 -3.04 15.78 -7.06
CA ASN A 11 -3.11 16.89 -6.13
C ASN A 11 -4.58 17.15 -5.72
N ASN A 12 -4.91 17.02 -4.43
CA ASN A 12 -6.11 17.65 -3.82
C ASN A 12 -5.93 19.17 -3.67
N LYS A 13 -5.08 19.78 -4.49
CA LYS A 13 -4.79 21.20 -4.52
C LYS A 13 -5.00 21.65 -5.95
N CYS A 14 -5.75 22.74 -6.11
CA CYS A 14 -5.98 23.30 -7.41
C CYS A 14 -4.63 23.76 -7.99
N MET A 15 -4.41 23.49 -9.28
CA MET A 15 -3.15 23.79 -10.00
C MET A 15 -3.00 25.28 -10.35
N HIS A 16 -3.68 26.18 -9.64
CA HIS A 16 -3.49 27.62 -9.81
C HIS A 16 -2.25 28.08 -9.05
N GLY A 17 -1.66 29.21 -9.48
CA GLY A 17 -0.57 29.87 -8.77
C GLY A 17 -1.01 30.43 -7.40
N PRO A 18 -0.11 31.12 -6.67
CA PRO A 18 -0.49 31.85 -5.46
C PRO A 18 -1.67 32.77 -5.80
N MET A 19 -2.81 32.59 -5.12
CA MET A 19 -3.89 33.56 -5.25
C MET A 19 -3.46 34.81 -4.48
N GLU A 20 -3.64 35.98 -5.10
CA GLU A 20 -3.49 37.25 -4.38
C GLU A 20 -4.54 37.30 -3.26
N GLU A 21 -4.14 37.60 -2.02
CA GLU A 21 -5.04 37.53 -0.84
C GLU A 21 -6.25 38.48 -0.94
N GLU A 22 -6.15 39.53 -1.77
CA GLU A 22 -7.14 40.61 -1.87
C GLU A 22 -7.74 40.83 -3.27
N GLY A 23 -7.34 40.05 -4.29
CA GLY A 23 -7.74 40.30 -5.68
C GLY A 23 -8.64 39.22 -6.27
N HIS A 24 -9.87 39.57 -6.65
CA HIS A 24 -10.81 38.76 -7.46
C HIS A 24 -11.62 37.68 -6.73
N LYS A 25 -12.33 38.04 -5.66
CA LYS A 25 -13.57 37.34 -5.23
C LYS A 25 -14.82 38.00 -5.83
N ASP A 26 -14.73 38.45 -7.08
CA ASP A 26 -15.91 38.96 -7.76
C ASP A 26 -16.88 37.81 -7.99
N TRP A 27 -18.08 37.96 -7.43
CA TRP A 27 -19.14 36.97 -7.62
C TRP A 27 -19.49 36.88 -9.09
N ILE A 28 -19.69 35.66 -9.58
CA ILE A 28 -20.19 35.43 -10.94
C ILE A 28 -21.54 36.13 -11.08
N ILE A 29 -21.58 37.16 -11.93
CA ILE A 29 -22.78 37.96 -12.15
C ILE A 29 -23.84 37.09 -12.83
N LYS A 30 -25.06 37.05 -12.27
CA LYS A 30 -26.19 36.28 -12.82
C LYS A 30 -26.48 36.72 -14.26
N GLY A 31 -26.58 35.76 -15.16
CA GLY A 31 -26.83 35.99 -16.59
C GLY A 31 -25.58 36.35 -17.41
N SER A 32 -24.42 36.52 -16.79
CA SER A 32 -23.16 36.64 -17.53
C SER A 32 -22.86 35.36 -18.35
N PRO A 33 -22.00 35.44 -19.38
CA PRO A 33 -21.54 34.26 -20.11
C PRO A 33 -20.92 33.19 -19.21
N ALA A 34 -20.14 33.61 -18.19
CA ALA A 34 -19.54 32.70 -17.21
C ALA A 34 -20.61 31.99 -16.34
N HIS A 35 -21.64 32.72 -15.90
CA HIS A 35 -22.78 32.14 -15.19
C HIS A 35 -23.52 31.10 -16.04
N THR A 36 -23.79 31.43 -17.30
CA THR A 36 -24.50 30.53 -18.22
C THR A 36 -23.69 29.28 -18.52
N ALA A 37 -22.38 29.40 -18.75
CA ALA A 37 -21.48 28.27 -18.94
C ALA A 37 -21.42 27.37 -17.69
N LEU A 38 -21.32 27.97 -16.49
CA LEU A 38 -21.34 27.23 -15.24
C LEU A 38 -22.64 26.45 -15.06
N ILE A 39 -23.81 27.07 -15.32
CA ILE A 39 -25.11 26.39 -15.28
C ILE A 39 -25.13 25.20 -16.24
N GLN A 40 -24.69 25.39 -17.49
CA GLN A 40 -24.69 24.31 -18.48
C GLN A 40 -23.83 23.12 -18.06
N ILE A 41 -22.71 23.36 -17.38
CA ILE A 41 -21.82 22.31 -16.87
C ILE A 41 -22.42 21.63 -15.64
N VAL A 42 -22.80 22.41 -14.63
CA VAL A 42 -23.28 21.89 -13.33
C VAL A 42 -24.59 21.13 -13.49
N PHE A 43 -25.51 21.62 -14.32
CA PHE A 43 -26.81 20.97 -14.57
C PHE A 43 -26.80 20.01 -15.76
N ASN A 44 -25.64 19.66 -16.30
CA ASN A 44 -25.56 18.67 -17.37
C ASN A 44 -26.02 17.30 -16.85
N LYS A 45 -27.15 16.78 -17.37
CA LYS A 45 -27.74 15.50 -16.95
C LYS A 45 -26.79 14.30 -17.11
N ARG A 46 -25.89 14.34 -18.10
CA ARG A 46 -24.88 13.29 -18.30
C ARG A 46 -23.76 13.41 -17.26
N PHE A 47 -23.29 14.63 -17.00
CA PHE A 47 -22.30 14.90 -15.95
C PHE A 47 -22.80 14.48 -14.57
N LEU A 48 -24.00 14.91 -14.15
CA LEU A 48 -24.58 14.57 -12.85
C LEU A 48 -24.75 13.05 -12.66
N ARG A 49 -25.08 12.32 -13.73
CA ARG A 49 -25.15 10.86 -13.69
C ARG A 49 -23.77 10.21 -13.56
N GLN A 50 -22.72 10.85 -14.05
CA GLN A 50 -21.37 10.31 -14.09
C GLN A 50 -20.47 10.83 -12.95
N ILE A 51 -20.88 11.88 -12.24
CA ILE A 51 -20.06 12.58 -11.25
C ILE A 51 -19.57 11.68 -10.12
N HIS A 52 -20.35 10.66 -9.72
CA HIS A 52 -19.95 9.69 -8.71
C HIS A 52 -18.81 8.76 -9.17
N TYR A 53 -18.63 8.53 -10.48
CA TYR A 53 -17.45 7.84 -11.01
C TYR A 53 -16.20 8.72 -10.93
N TYR A 54 -16.38 10.04 -10.97
CA TYR A 54 -15.31 11.04 -10.91
C TYR A 54 -14.88 11.38 -9.47
N VAL A 55 -15.65 11.01 -8.45
CA VAL A 55 -15.19 11.03 -7.05
C VAL A 55 -13.91 10.18 -6.88
N ASN A 56 -13.73 9.19 -7.74
CA ASN A 56 -12.54 8.33 -7.80
C ASN A 56 -11.41 8.85 -8.72
N PHE A 57 -11.35 10.15 -9.05
CA PHE A 57 -10.16 10.78 -9.65
C PHE A 57 -8.93 10.82 -8.70
N ARG A 58 -8.84 9.85 -7.80
CA ARG A 58 -7.68 9.58 -6.96
C ARG A 58 -6.89 8.52 -7.71
N SER A 59 -5.67 8.86 -8.11
CA SER A 59 -4.72 7.83 -8.52
C SER A 59 -4.58 6.82 -7.38
N THR A 60 -4.86 5.55 -7.66
CA THR A 60 -4.63 4.44 -6.72
C THR A 60 -3.17 4.00 -6.71
N ALA A 61 -2.29 4.65 -7.48
CA ALA A 61 -0.90 4.24 -7.66
C ALA A 61 -0.14 4.07 -6.34
N GLU A 62 -0.32 4.97 -5.37
CA GLU A 62 0.35 4.86 -4.06
C GLU A 62 -0.20 3.70 -3.22
N LEU A 63 -1.52 3.47 -3.26
CA LEU A 63 -2.15 2.33 -2.60
C LEU A 63 -1.73 1.01 -3.24
N GLU A 64 -1.67 0.95 -4.57
CA GLU A 64 -1.19 -0.20 -5.34
C GLU A 64 0.30 -0.47 -5.06
N ASN A 65 1.12 0.57 -4.98
CA ASN A 65 2.52 0.46 -4.61
C ASN A 65 2.68 -0.10 -3.18
N PHE A 66 1.90 0.38 -2.22
CA PHE A 66 1.89 -0.16 -0.86
C PHE A 66 1.44 -1.62 -0.82
N ASN A 67 0.36 -1.97 -1.53
CA ASN A 67 -0.12 -3.35 -1.63
C ASN A 67 0.93 -4.27 -2.26
N ASN A 68 1.64 -3.82 -3.30
CA ASN A 68 2.74 -4.56 -3.90
C ASN A 68 3.89 -4.75 -2.89
N LEU A 69 4.19 -3.74 -2.08
CA LEU A 69 5.21 -3.87 -1.03
C LEU A 69 4.80 -4.88 0.04
N ILE A 70 3.54 -4.88 0.49
CA ILE A 70 3.02 -5.92 1.38
C ILE A 70 3.26 -7.31 0.77
N LEU A 71 2.98 -7.51 -0.51
CA LEU A 71 3.21 -8.79 -1.18
C LEU A 71 4.68 -9.22 -1.22
N MET A 72 5.63 -8.27 -1.21
CA MET A 72 7.06 -8.59 -1.10
C MET A 72 7.42 -9.14 0.29
N TYR A 73 6.86 -8.57 1.35
CA TYR A 73 7.13 -9.03 2.73
C TYR A 73 6.30 -10.24 3.13
N SER A 74 5.04 -10.30 2.71
CA SER A 74 4.06 -11.34 3.03
C SER A 74 3.45 -11.93 1.76
N GLY A 75 4.29 -12.60 0.98
CA GLY A 75 3.85 -13.23 -0.27
C GLY A 75 2.76 -14.28 -0.05
N LYS A 76 1.71 -14.25 -0.88
CA LYS A 76 0.54 -15.16 -0.80
C LYS A 76 0.87 -16.65 -0.93
N ARG A 77 2.06 -16.98 -1.43
CA ARG A 77 2.51 -18.37 -1.63
C ARG A 77 3.01 -19.02 -0.35
N PHE A 78 3.20 -18.24 0.72
CA PHE A 78 3.72 -18.72 1.98
C PHE A 78 2.62 -18.67 3.04
N ALA A 79 2.52 -19.73 3.85
CA ALA A 79 1.66 -19.74 5.02
C ALA A 79 2.41 -19.09 6.19
N PHE A 80 1.85 -18.01 6.74
CA PHE A 80 2.37 -17.35 7.93
C PHE A 80 1.40 -17.53 9.08
N SER A 81 1.92 -17.72 10.29
CA SER A 81 1.07 -17.59 11.48
C SER A 81 0.61 -16.13 11.62
N PRO A 82 -0.56 -15.86 12.23
CA PRO A 82 -1.07 -14.51 12.43
C PRO A 82 -0.05 -13.49 12.97
N PRO A 83 0.74 -13.77 14.04
CA PRO A 83 1.72 -12.81 14.54
C PRO A 83 2.85 -12.55 13.55
N VAL A 84 3.30 -13.58 12.81
CA VAL A 84 4.35 -13.43 11.80
C VAL A 84 3.84 -12.62 10.61
N TYR A 85 2.61 -12.86 10.18
CA TYR A 85 1.97 -12.07 9.12
C TYR A 85 1.86 -10.60 9.52
N ASN A 86 1.34 -10.33 10.72
CA ASN A 86 1.22 -8.97 11.25
C ASN A 86 2.56 -8.25 11.33
N ALA A 87 3.61 -8.91 11.86
CA ALA A 87 4.96 -8.34 11.92
C ALA A 87 5.50 -8.00 10.52
N ARG A 88 5.27 -8.86 9.52
CA ARG A 88 5.67 -8.61 8.13
C ARG A 88 4.92 -7.45 7.49
N CYS A 89 3.61 -7.33 7.74
CA CYS A 89 2.83 -6.18 7.29
C CYS A 89 3.32 -4.87 7.93
N GLN A 90 3.67 -4.89 9.23
CA GLN A 90 4.25 -3.75 9.92
C GLN A 90 5.61 -3.36 9.33
N LEU A 91 6.48 -4.32 9.03
CA LEU A 91 7.76 -4.07 8.35
C LEU A 91 7.54 -3.44 6.97
N ALA A 92 6.58 -3.93 6.19
CA ALA A 92 6.23 -3.33 4.91
C ALA A 92 5.74 -1.88 5.06
N ALA A 93 4.95 -1.59 6.10
CA ALA A 93 4.50 -0.23 6.40
C ALA A 93 5.66 0.70 6.79
N LEU A 94 6.62 0.22 7.58
CA LEU A 94 7.82 1.00 7.93
C LEU A 94 8.68 1.28 6.69
N ASP A 95 8.90 0.29 5.83
CA ASP A 95 9.63 0.46 4.56
C ASP A 95 8.91 1.45 3.64
N TYR A 96 7.58 1.32 3.50
CA TYR A 96 6.77 2.26 2.72
C TYR A 96 6.92 3.69 3.23
N ASN A 97 6.71 3.91 4.53
CA ASN A 97 6.77 5.24 5.15
C ASN A 97 8.17 5.85 5.03
N ALA A 98 9.23 5.04 5.12
CA ALA A 98 10.60 5.51 4.95
C ALA A 98 10.92 5.90 3.48
N ASN A 99 10.17 5.38 2.50
CA ASN A 99 10.54 5.46 1.09
C ASN A 99 9.48 6.08 0.16
N VAL A 100 8.30 6.47 0.67
CA VAL A 100 7.20 7.04 -0.13
C VAL A 100 7.57 8.41 -0.71
N ASP A 101 8.14 9.29 0.12
CA ASP A 101 8.48 10.68 -0.23
C ASP A 101 9.92 10.86 -0.73
N ARG A 102 10.53 9.79 -1.25
CA ARG A 102 11.86 9.90 -1.87
C ARG A 102 11.85 10.93 -2.98
N GLU A 103 12.89 11.77 -2.97
CA GLU A 103 13.10 12.78 -3.99
C GLU A 103 13.28 12.16 -5.38
N VAL A 104 13.02 12.96 -6.40
CA VAL A 104 13.31 12.58 -7.77
C VAL A 104 14.81 12.63 -8.04
N LYS A 105 15.33 11.63 -8.75
CA LYS A 105 16.72 11.57 -9.16
C LYS A 105 16.96 12.65 -10.22
N ARG A 106 18.00 13.45 -10.01
CA ARG A 106 18.41 14.52 -10.91
C ARG A 106 19.70 14.14 -11.64
N ASN A 107 19.79 14.58 -12.90
CA ASN A 107 21.00 14.49 -13.71
C ASN A 107 22.01 15.58 -13.27
N PRO A 108 23.29 15.50 -13.70
CA PRO A 108 24.31 16.50 -13.38
C PRO A 108 23.95 17.94 -13.82
N ASP A 109 23.11 18.08 -14.84
CA ASP A 109 22.59 19.35 -15.34
C ASP A 109 21.40 19.90 -14.52
N GLY A 110 20.98 19.19 -13.46
CA GLY A 110 19.84 19.55 -12.61
C GLY A 110 18.47 19.10 -13.13
N SER A 111 18.39 18.55 -14.35
CA SER A 111 17.15 18.03 -14.92
C SER A 111 16.67 16.76 -14.22
N VAL A 112 15.35 16.53 -14.18
CA VAL A 112 14.77 15.34 -13.54
C VAL A 112 14.92 14.14 -14.47
N GLN A 113 15.45 13.02 -13.95
CA GLN A 113 15.52 11.78 -14.71
C GLN A 113 14.13 11.19 -14.92
N GLN A 114 13.82 10.83 -16.17
CA GLN A 114 12.50 10.36 -16.60
C GLN A 114 12.57 8.89 -17.05
N HIS A 115 11.54 8.11 -16.74
CA HIS A 115 11.34 6.75 -17.24
C HIS A 115 10.10 6.69 -18.12
N ARG A 116 10.22 6.07 -19.31
CA ARG A 116 9.11 5.94 -20.27
C ARG A 116 8.54 4.53 -20.21
N THR A 117 7.22 4.42 -20.16
CA THR A 117 6.51 3.14 -20.16
C THR A 117 5.47 3.13 -21.27
N PHE A 118 5.40 2.04 -22.03
CA PHE A 118 4.39 1.85 -23.07
C PHE A 118 3.23 0.98 -22.58
N ASN A 119 2.01 1.49 -22.64
CA ASN A 119 0.81 0.75 -22.31
C ASN A 119 0.25 0.03 -23.55
N LYS A 120 0.47 -1.28 -23.65
CA LYS A 120 0.05 -2.11 -24.79
C LYS A 120 -1.46 -2.07 -25.08
N LYS A 121 -2.30 -1.92 -24.05
CA LYS A 121 -3.77 -1.92 -24.21
C LYS A 121 -4.28 -0.62 -24.81
N SER A 122 -3.70 0.51 -24.42
CA SER A 122 -4.12 1.83 -24.89
C SER A 122 -3.28 2.37 -26.07
N GLY A 123 -2.14 1.73 -26.37
CA GLY A 123 -1.19 2.20 -27.37
C GLY A 123 -0.48 3.50 -26.99
N ARG A 124 -0.56 3.94 -25.73
CA ARG A 124 -0.03 5.22 -25.27
C ARG A 124 1.30 5.05 -24.54
N TRP A 125 2.18 6.02 -24.74
CA TRP A 125 3.38 6.22 -23.92
C TRP A 125 3.04 7.09 -22.71
N SER A 126 3.54 6.70 -21.55
CA SER A 126 3.54 7.52 -20.34
C SER A 126 4.98 7.75 -19.87
N VAL A 127 5.19 8.85 -19.16
CA VAL A 127 6.48 9.20 -18.58
C VAL A 127 6.31 9.41 -17.09
N THR A 128 7.21 8.84 -16.29
CA THR A 128 7.21 8.94 -14.84
C THR A 128 8.60 9.35 -14.37
N PRO A 129 8.73 10.29 -13.42
CA PRO A 129 10.04 10.63 -12.86
C PRO A 129 10.64 9.43 -12.11
N VAL A 130 11.95 9.27 -12.20
CA VAL A 130 12.70 8.26 -11.44
C VAL A 130 12.99 8.83 -10.05
N LYS A 131 12.68 8.07 -8.99
CA LYS A 131 13.05 8.42 -7.61
C LYS A 131 14.49 7.99 -7.30
N VAL A 132 15.15 8.67 -6.37
CA VAL A 132 16.47 8.26 -5.83
C VAL A 132 16.40 6.85 -5.24
N GLU A 133 17.53 6.18 -5.03
CA GLU A 133 17.56 4.82 -4.48
C GLU A 133 16.89 4.73 -3.09
N LYS A 134 16.42 3.52 -2.75
CA LYS A 134 15.76 3.28 -1.47
C LYS A 134 16.75 3.42 -0.32
N SER A 135 16.29 4.00 0.78
CA SER A 135 17.02 4.01 2.05
C SER A 135 16.52 2.88 2.95
N TYR A 136 17.46 2.23 3.63
CA TYR A 136 17.19 1.15 4.59
C TYR A 136 17.57 1.52 6.03
N ILE A 137 17.72 2.82 6.32
CA ILE A 137 18.04 3.32 7.68
C ILE A 137 17.04 2.80 8.73
N HIS A 138 15.76 2.67 8.37
CA HIS A 138 14.74 2.12 9.26
C HIS A 138 15.04 0.67 9.69
N VAL A 139 15.67 -0.13 8.83
CA VAL A 139 16.11 -1.50 9.14
C VAL A 139 17.26 -1.48 10.14
N GLU A 140 18.25 -0.62 9.94
CA GLU A 140 19.38 -0.47 10.86
C GLU A 140 18.93 -0.04 12.26
N ILE A 141 18.00 0.92 12.33
CA ILE A 141 17.39 1.36 13.59
C ILE A 141 16.66 0.19 14.27
N LEU A 142 15.87 -0.60 13.52
CA LEU A 142 15.18 -1.76 14.05
C LEU A 142 16.16 -2.82 14.58
N GLN A 143 17.21 -3.14 13.83
CA GLN A 143 18.24 -4.09 14.25
C GLN A 143 18.92 -3.63 15.54
N LYS A 144 19.31 -2.35 15.62
CA LYS A 144 19.89 -1.78 16.84
C LYS A 144 18.94 -1.90 18.03
N ARG A 145 17.65 -1.57 17.84
CA ARG A 145 16.63 -1.69 18.89
C ARG A 145 16.41 -3.13 19.33
N ILE A 146 16.42 -4.09 18.41
CA ILE A 146 16.30 -5.52 18.72
C ILE A 146 17.48 -5.97 19.59
N VAL A 147 18.71 -5.61 19.21
CA VAL A 147 19.91 -5.95 19.99
C VAL A 147 19.85 -5.33 21.38
N GLN A 148 19.51 -4.05 21.49
CA GLN A 148 19.38 -3.35 22.77
C GLN A 148 18.31 -3.99 23.65
N ALA A 149 17.12 -4.24 23.10
CA ALA A 149 16.03 -4.91 23.82
C ALA A 149 16.49 -6.27 24.35
N ARG A 150 17.22 -7.05 23.54
CA ARG A 150 17.71 -8.37 23.91
C ARG A 150 18.81 -8.33 24.99
N LEU A 151 19.64 -7.29 25.02
CA LEU A 151 20.65 -7.11 26.07
C LEU A 151 20.03 -6.75 27.42
N THR A 152 18.89 -6.05 27.41
CA THR A 152 18.18 -5.65 28.63
C THR A 152 17.15 -6.67 29.12
N ASP A 153 16.76 -7.60 28.26
CA ASP A 153 15.76 -8.61 28.54
C ASP A 153 16.31 -9.69 29.48
N GLN A 154 15.65 -9.85 30.64
CA GLN A 154 16.01 -10.87 31.63
C GLN A 154 15.46 -12.26 31.25
N GLU A 155 14.45 -12.34 30.39
CA GLU A 155 13.86 -13.59 29.95
C GLU A 155 14.61 -14.17 28.74
N GLY A 156 14.62 -15.50 28.57
CA GLY A 156 15.24 -16.19 27.43
C GLY A 156 14.44 -16.11 26.13
N MET A 157 15.06 -16.38 24.97
CA MET A 157 14.40 -16.28 23.65
C MET A 157 13.26 -17.29 23.42
N CYS A 158 13.26 -18.42 24.12
CA CYS A 158 12.32 -19.51 23.92
C CYS A 158 11.20 -19.46 24.97
N HIS A 159 10.24 -18.55 24.81
CA HIS A 159 9.02 -18.56 25.60
C HIS A 159 7.80 -18.86 24.72
N PRO A 160 6.81 -19.63 25.21
CA PRO A 160 5.50 -19.74 24.58
C PRO A 160 4.91 -18.34 24.32
N ALA A 161 4.65 -18.03 23.05
CA ALA A 161 4.01 -16.78 22.68
C ALA A 161 2.55 -16.79 23.14
N VAL A 162 2.19 -15.86 24.03
CA VAL A 162 0.80 -15.67 24.44
C VAL A 162 0.00 -15.15 23.24
N LEU A 163 -1.02 -15.88 22.82
CA LEU A 163 -1.86 -15.50 21.69
C LEU A 163 -2.64 -14.22 22.03
N ALA A 164 -2.75 -13.28 21.09
CA ALA A 164 -3.65 -12.13 21.25
C ALA A 164 -5.12 -12.60 21.38
N ALA A 165 -5.98 -11.83 22.03
CA ALA A 165 -7.40 -12.19 22.23
C ALA A 165 -8.15 -12.44 20.90
N THR A 166 -7.75 -11.74 19.84
CA THR A 166 -8.33 -11.85 18.49
C THR A 166 -7.62 -12.85 17.58
N ASP A 167 -6.65 -13.63 18.09
CA ASP A 167 -5.92 -14.60 17.26
C ASP A 167 -6.85 -15.74 16.82
N PRO A 168 -7.01 -16.03 15.52
CA PRO A 168 -7.93 -17.06 15.03
C PRO A 168 -7.58 -18.46 15.54
N ARG A 169 -6.32 -18.69 15.96
CA ARG A 169 -5.91 -19.97 16.58
C ARG A 169 -6.54 -20.21 17.95
N ARG A 170 -7.20 -19.20 18.54
CA ARG A 170 -8.02 -19.36 19.75
C ARG A 170 -9.37 -20.04 19.47
N LEU A 171 -9.88 -19.94 18.24
CA LEU A 171 -11.14 -20.60 17.86
C LEU A 171 -10.92 -22.10 17.66
N SER A 172 -9.84 -22.47 16.96
CA SER A 172 -9.42 -23.86 16.80
C SER A 172 -7.91 -23.94 16.61
N ARG A 173 -7.29 -25.00 17.16
CA ARG A 173 -5.85 -25.28 16.98
C ARG A 173 -5.50 -25.55 15.50
N THR A 174 -6.46 -26.10 14.76
CA THR A 174 -6.30 -26.54 13.37
C THR A 174 -7.40 -25.92 12.51
N ILE A 175 -7.10 -25.64 11.24
CA ILE A 175 -8.07 -25.12 10.25
C ILE A 175 -9.08 -26.22 9.82
N ALA A 176 -8.78 -27.48 10.10
CA ALA A 176 -9.62 -28.61 9.73
C ALA A 176 -10.98 -28.54 10.44
N PRO A 177 -12.10 -28.74 9.72
CA PRO A 177 -13.45 -28.71 10.30
C PRO A 177 -13.75 -29.95 11.16
N VAL A 178 -12.94 -31.00 11.06
CA VAL A 178 -13.09 -32.26 11.81
C VAL A 178 -11.79 -32.52 12.57
N GLU A 179 -11.92 -33.05 13.78
CA GLU A 179 -10.76 -33.45 14.57
C GLU A 179 -9.97 -34.57 13.87
N PRO A 180 -8.62 -34.54 13.93
CA PRO A 180 -7.82 -35.60 13.35
C PRO A 180 -8.08 -36.90 14.12
N LYS A 181 -8.20 -38.02 13.38
CA LYS A 181 -8.13 -39.36 13.99
C LYS A 181 -6.80 -39.52 14.75
N PRO A 182 -6.73 -40.43 15.73
CA PRO A 182 -5.47 -40.73 16.42
C PRO A 182 -4.34 -41.08 15.45
N THR A 183 -3.11 -40.64 15.77
CA THR A 183 -1.94 -40.82 14.90
C THR A 183 -1.71 -42.28 14.49
N ALA A 184 -1.96 -43.24 15.38
CA ALA A 184 -1.83 -44.67 15.10
C ALA A 184 -2.75 -45.11 13.93
N VAL A 185 -4.02 -44.72 13.98
CA VAL A 185 -5.00 -45.03 12.92
C VAL A 185 -4.59 -44.39 11.59
N LEU A 186 -4.11 -43.14 11.62
CA LEU A 186 -3.64 -42.45 10.42
C LEU A 186 -2.37 -43.08 9.80
N GLN A 187 -1.53 -43.72 10.62
CA GLN A 187 -0.35 -44.44 10.14
C GLN A 187 -0.73 -45.75 9.46
N GLU A 188 -1.71 -46.49 10.00
CA GLU A 188 -2.25 -47.71 9.40
C GLU A 188 -2.98 -47.42 8.07
N GLU A 189 -3.77 -46.34 8.01
CA GLU A 189 -4.48 -45.89 6.80
C GLU A 189 -3.53 -45.31 5.71
N LYS A 190 -2.25 -45.07 6.03
CA LYS A 190 -1.30 -44.44 5.12
C LYS A 190 -0.85 -45.40 4.02
N VAL A 191 -1.57 -45.42 2.91
CA VAL A 191 -1.18 -46.17 1.71
C VAL A 191 -0.19 -45.36 0.87
N SER A 192 1.01 -45.91 0.65
CA SER A 192 2.01 -45.29 -0.24
C SER A 192 1.60 -45.43 -1.71
N ARG A 193 1.69 -44.33 -2.46
CA ARG A 193 1.37 -44.30 -3.91
C ARG A 193 2.28 -45.18 -4.77
N PHE A 194 3.40 -45.66 -4.21
CA PHE A 194 4.38 -46.49 -4.91
C PHE A 194 4.21 -47.99 -4.64
N MET A 195 3.26 -48.39 -3.81
CA MET A 195 2.97 -49.81 -3.60
C MET A 195 1.90 -50.27 -4.59
N LYS A 196 2.14 -51.40 -5.26
CA LYS A 196 1.12 -52.03 -6.10
C LYS A 196 -0.04 -52.46 -5.21
N LYS A 197 -1.27 -52.15 -5.64
CA LYS A 197 -2.46 -52.82 -5.11
C LYS A 197 -2.48 -54.22 -5.74
N ASP A 198 -2.50 -55.23 -4.89
CA ASP A 198 -2.84 -56.61 -5.28
C ASP A 198 -4.33 -56.70 -5.68
#